data_AF-A0A060C1G8-F1
#
_entry.id   AF-A0A060C1G8-F1
#
_cell.length_a   1.000
_cell.length_b   1.000
_cell.length_c   1.000
_cell.angle_alpha   90.00
_cell.angle_beta   90.00
_cell.angle_gamma   90.00
#
_symmetry.space_group_name_H-M   'P 1'
#
loop_
_entity.id
_entity.type
_entity.pdbx_description
1 polymer ?
#
loop_
_entity_poly.entity_id
_entity_poly.type
_entity_poly.pdbx_seq_one_letter_code
_entity_poly.pdbx_strand_id
1 'polypeptide(L)'
;SDFSLDKYTYCDTEGIDNFAIPEIDRRDLLPVLKEILTFNPNLKIIASPWSAPTWMKKDNNGINGGTLIGESVYDDFAEYFVKYINDFLKNEGITIDAITIQNEPQTQSLYYPTMEMSSSEQNTIIRDYLGRKFRDENISNKILI
;
A
#
# COMPACT_ATOMS: atom_id res chain seq x y z
N SER A 1 -4.61 8.85 -2.85
CA SER A 1 -5.20 9.43 -1.63
C SER A 1 -6.37 10.33 -2.01
N ASP A 2 -6.97 11.04 -1.06
CA ASP A 2 -7.94 12.11 -1.28
C ASP A 2 -7.35 13.35 -1.98
N PHE A 3 -6.02 13.51 -1.97
CA PHE A 3 -5.27 14.53 -2.71
C PHE A 3 -4.65 14.01 -4.02
N SER A 4 -5.00 12.81 -4.48
CA SER A 4 -4.60 12.32 -5.80
C SER A 4 -5.49 12.90 -6.90
N LEU A 5 -4.96 13.04 -8.12
CA LEU A 5 -5.73 13.52 -9.28
C LEU A 5 -6.72 12.48 -9.81
N ASP A 6 -6.56 11.20 -9.43
CA ASP A 6 -7.46 10.11 -9.79
C ASP A 6 -7.52 9.05 -8.68
N LYS A 7 -8.47 8.11 -8.81
CA LYS A 7 -8.71 6.98 -7.92
C LYS A 7 -8.12 5.70 -8.53
N TYR A 8 -7.02 5.23 -7.97
CA TYR A 8 -6.28 4.05 -8.46
C TYR A 8 -5.61 3.30 -7.31
N THR A 9 -5.27 2.05 -7.58
CA THR A 9 -4.30 1.27 -6.79
C THR A 9 -3.15 0.84 -7.69
N TYR A 10 -2.18 0.11 -7.14
CA TYR A 10 -1.08 -0.43 -7.95
C TYR A 10 -1.42 -1.81 -8.51
N CYS A 11 -2.65 -2.31 -8.32
CA CYS A 11 -3.08 -3.62 -8.81
C CYS A 11 -4.58 -3.63 -9.11
N ASP A 12 -5.06 -2.67 -9.93
CA ASP A 12 -6.49 -2.53 -10.23
C ASP A 12 -7.06 -3.69 -11.08
N THR A 13 -6.20 -4.45 -11.77
CA THR A 13 -6.58 -5.72 -12.39
C THR A 13 -6.44 -6.84 -11.38
N GLU A 14 -7.45 -7.72 -11.29
CA GLU A 14 -7.46 -8.85 -10.37
C GLU A 14 -6.26 -9.80 -10.59
N GLY A 15 -5.70 -10.29 -9.49
CA GLY A 15 -4.51 -11.13 -9.48
C GLY A 15 -3.25 -10.31 -9.19
N ILE A 16 -2.58 -10.66 -8.09
CA ILE A 16 -1.43 -9.90 -7.54
C ILE A 16 -0.24 -9.78 -8.51
N ASP A 17 -0.17 -10.66 -9.51
CA ASP A 17 0.83 -10.60 -10.58
C ASP A 17 0.67 -9.39 -11.51
N ASN A 18 -0.50 -8.74 -11.50
CA ASN A 18 -0.76 -7.51 -12.26
C ASN A 18 -0.29 -6.25 -11.53
N PHE A 19 0.41 -6.38 -10.41
CA PHE A 19 0.98 -5.25 -9.70
C PHE A 19 1.93 -4.44 -10.59
N ALA A 20 1.72 -3.12 -10.65
CA ALA A 20 2.62 -2.20 -11.31
C ALA A 20 2.50 -0.80 -10.70
N ILE A 21 3.63 -0.07 -10.67
CA ILE A 21 3.59 1.37 -10.36
C ILE A 21 2.79 2.08 -11.49
N PRO A 22 1.69 2.76 -11.16
CA PRO A 22 0.79 3.34 -12.14
C PRO A 22 1.41 4.57 -12.82
N GLU A 23 1.02 4.83 -14.06
CA GLU A 23 1.57 5.95 -14.86
C GLU A 23 1.39 7.32 -14.21
N ILE A 24 0.34 7.52 -13.43
CA ILE A 24 0.12 8.77 -12.68
C ILE A 24 1.25 9.02 -11.67
N ASP A 25 1.72 8.00 -10.94
CA ASP A 25 2.81 8.16 -9.98
C ASP A 25 4.16 8.26 -10.69
N ARG A 26 4.33 7.61 -11.84
CA ARG A 26 5.51 7.78 -12.72
C ARG A 26 5.62 9.21 -13.24
N ARG A 27 4.49 9.82 -13.58
CA ARG A 27 4.43 11.19 -14.10
C ARG A 27 4.55 12.25 -13.01
N ASP A 28 3.89 12.06 -11.88
CA ASP A 28 3.67 13.15 -10.91
C ASP A 28 4.45 12.97 -9.60
N LEU A 29 4.41 11.78 -9.00
CA LEU A 29 5.00 11.54 -7.67
C LEU A 29 6.51 11.27 -7.73
N LEU A 30 6.92 10.34 -8.59
CA LEU A 30 8.29 9.84 -8.65
C LEU A 30 9.30 10.92 -9.06
N PRO A 31 9.04 11.82 -10.03
CA PRO A 31 9.97 12.89 -10.36
C PRO A 31 10.22 13.84 -9.19
N VAL A 32 9.16 14.20 -8.46
CA VAL A 32 9.25 15.09 -7.29
C VAL A 32 10.02 14.43 -6.15
N LEU A 33 9.73 13.15 -5.85
CA LEU A 33 10.48 12.41 -4.83
C LEU A 33 11.96 12.29 -5.18
N LYS A 34 12.29 11.98 -6.44
CA LYS A 34 13.67 11.90 -6.91
C LYS A 34 14.39 13.24 -6.80
N GLU A 35 13.74 14.34 -7.18
CA GLU A 35 14.28 15.68 -7.02
C GLU A 35 14.58 16.00 -5.56
N ILE A 36 13.64 15.76 -4.65
CA ILE A 36 13.83 15.98 -3.20
C ILE A 36 15.03 15.17 -2.68
N LEU A 37 15.18 13.92 -3.12
CA LEU A 37 16.29 13.05 -2.71
C LEU A 37 17.65 13.53 -3.24
N THR A 38 17.71 14.33 -4.32
CA THR A 38 18.98 14.97 -4.72
C THR A 38 19.47 16.00 -3.71
N PHE A 39 18.57 16.65 -2.98
CA PHE A 39 18.89 17.62 -1.94
C PHE A 39 19.08 16.98 -0.56
N ASN A 40 18.27 15.96 -0.25
CA ASN A 40 18.38 15.20 1.00
C ASN A 40 18.33 13.69 0.74
N PRO A 41 19.46 13.06 0.39
CA PRO A 41 19.54 11.62 0.16
C PRO A 41 19.17 10.75 1.38
N ASN A 42 19.17 11.33 2.59
CA ASN A 42 18.87 10.63 3.83
C ASN A 42 17.42 10.88 4.32
N LEU A 43 16.59 11.54 3.50
CA LEU A 43 15.18 11.78 3.84
C LEU A 43 14.48 10.45 4.13
N LYS A 44 13.76 10.40 5.25
CA LYS A 44 13.00 9.22 5.65
C LYS A 44 11.60 9.24 5.04
N ILE A 45 11.21 8.14 4.40
CA ILE A 45 9.93 8.01 3.69
C ILE A 45 9.05 6.98 4.39
N ILE A 46 7.83 7.40 4.73
CA ILE A 46 6.75 6.53 5.18
C ILE A 46 5.66 6.47 4.11
N ALA A 47 5.16 5.26 3.83
CA ALA A 47 4.03 5.05 2.93
C ALA A 47 2.84 4.42 3.66
N SER A 48 1.63 4.82 3.28
CA SER A 48 0.38 4.30 3.86
C SER A 48 -0.68 4.26 2.77
N PRO A 49 -1.35 3.11 2.53
CA PRO A 49 -2.39 3.01 1.51
C PRO A 49 -3.72 3.55 2.04
N TRP A 50 -4.48 4.25 1.19
CA TRP A 50 -5.82 4.71 1.55
C TRP A 50 -6.86 3.60 1.37
N SER A 51 -6.58 2.63 0.49
CA SER A 51 -7.43 1.49 0.24
C SER A 51 -6.67 0.36 -0.44
N ALA A 52 -7.15 -0.86 -0.28
CA ALA A 52 -6.73 -2.01 -1.09
C ALA A 52 -7.36 -1.98 -2.50
N PRO A 53 -6.82 -2.75 -3.47
CA PRO A 53 -7.49 -3.02 -4.73
C PRO A 53 -8.94 -3.48 -4.56
N THR A 54 -9.81 -3.09 -5.49
CA THR A 54 -11.26 -3.32 -5.36
C THR A 54 -11.62 -4.81 -5.31
N TRP A 55 -10.87 -5.66 -6.01
CA TRP A 55 -11.05 -7.11 -6.01
C TRP A 55 -10.65 -7.78 -4.68
N MET A 56 -9.95 -7.08 -3.79
CA MET A 56 -9.66 -7.56 -2.44
C MET A 56 -10.74 -7.17 -1.41
N LYS A 57 -11.75 -6.38 -1.82
CA LYS A 57 -12.69 -5.72 -0.91
C LYS A 57 -14.13 -6.17 -1.11
N LYS A 58 -14.92 -6.01 -0.04
CA LYS A 58 -16.37 -6.13 -0.02
C LYS A 58 -17.01 -4.89 0.60
N ASP A 59 -18.31 -4.75 0.39
CA ASP A 59 -19.14 -3.66 0.94
C ASP A 59 -18.61 -2.26 0.59
N ASN A 60 -17.92 -2.15 -0.55
CA ASN A 60 -17.23 -0.97 -1.04
C ASN A 60 -17.98 -0.31 -2.21
N ASN A 61 -17.71 0.98 -2.43
CA ASN A 61 -18.10 1.72 -3.63
C ASN A 61 -16.85 2.00 -4.47
N GLY A 62 -16.46 1.01 -5.29
CA GLY A 62 -15.16 1.01 -5.96
C GLY A 62 -14.03 1.05 -4.93
N ILE A 63 -13.07 1.97 -5.10
CA ILE A 63 -11.97 2.12 -4.13
C ILE A 63 -12.41 2.76 -2.79
N ASN A 64 -13.60 3.36 -2.72
CA ASN A 64 -14.07 4.06 -1.51
C ASN A 64 -14.78 3.10 -0.55
N GLY A 65 -14.58 3.27 0.76
CA GLY A 65 -15.28 2.53 1.81
C GLY A 65 -15.06 1.02 1.80
N GLY A 66 -15.82 0.29 2.61
CA GLY A 66 -15.76 -1.18 2.68
C GLY A 66 -14.54 -1.71 3.44
N THR A 67 -14.38 -3.03 3.40
CA THR A 67 -13.36 -3.78 4.16
C THR A 67 -12.78 -4.90 3.29
N LEU A 68 -11.71 -5.56 3.74
CA LEU A 68 -11.18 -6.72 3.04
C LEU A 68 -12.20 -7.87 3.03
N ILE A 69 -12.16 -8.70 1.98
CA ILE A 69 -13.07 -9.85 1.85
C ILE A 69 -12.85 -10.84 3.01
N GLY A 70 -11.61 -10.94 3.51
CA GLY A 70 -11.20 -11.73 4.66
C GLY A 70 -9.88 -12.45 4.40
N GLU A 71 -9.64 -13.56 5.10
CA GLU A 71 -8.38 -14.31 5.02
C GLU A 71 -7.98 -14.75 3.60
N SER A 72 -8.95 -14.94 2.70
CA SER A 72 -8.70 -15.34 1.31
C SER A 72 -7.84 -14.36 0.52
N VAL A 73 -7.74 -13.09 0.96
CA VAL A 73 -6.94 -12.04 0.28
C VAL A 73 -5.76 -11.55 1.10
N TYR A 74 -5.56 -12.04 2.33
CA TYR A 74 -4.49 -11.52 3.21
C TYR A 74 -3.09 -11.81 2.68
N ASP A 75 -2.88 -12.95 2.02
CA ASP A 75 -1.58 -13.25 1.42
C ASP A 75 -1.28 -12.32 0.23
N ASP A 76 -2.23 -12.12 -0.68
CA ASP A 76 -2.08 -11.17 -1.79
C ASP A 76 -1.94 -9.73 -1.30
N PHE A 77 -2.68 -9.35 -0.26
CA PHE A 77 -2.56 -8.02 0.34
C PHE A 77 -1.18 -7.81 0.99
N ALA A 78 -0.63 -8.83 1.67
CA ALA A 78 0.73 -8.76 2.20
C ALA A 78 1.78 -8.71 1.08
N GLU A 79 1.59 -9.48 0.01
CA GLU A 79 2.43 -9.48 -1.19
C GLU A 79 2.43 -8.11 -1.88
N TYR A 80 1.30 -7.40 -1.87
CA TYR A 80 1.21 -6.04 -2.40
C TYR A 80 2.21 -5.08 -1.74
N PHE A 81 2.39 -5.14 -0.41
CA PHE A 81 3.38 -4.30 0.29
C PHE A 81 4.82 -4.69 -0.03
N VAL A 82 5.07 -5.99 -0.15
CA VAL A 82 6.38 -6.53 -0.55
C VAL A 82 6.77 -6.02 -1.93
N LYS A 83 5.85 -6.13 -2.90
CA LYS A 83 6.05 -5.61 -4.26
C LYS A 83 6.25 -4.09 -4.25
N TYR A 84 5.45 -3.35 -3.47
CA TYR A 84 5.61 -1.90 -3.33
C TYR A 84 7.01 -1.49 -2.85
N ILE A 85 7.49 -2.09 -1.75
CA ILE A 85 8.81 -1.79 -1.18
C ILE A 85 9.92 -2.16 -2.16
N ASN A 86 9.85 -3.36 -2.73
CA ASN A 86 10.85 -3.87 -3.64
C ASN A 86 10.92 -3.07 -4.95
N ASP A 87 9.79 -2.71 -5.56
CA ASP A 87 9.75 -1.96 -6.81
C ASP A 87 10.25 -0.52 -6.63
N PHE A 88 9.88 0.15 -5.54
CA PHE A 88 10.39 1.50 -5.24
C PHE A 88 11.92 1.47 -5.10
N LEU A 89 12.47 0.46 -4.40
CA LEU A 89 13.90 0.34 -4.25
C LEU A 89 14.60 -0.03 -5.57
N LYS A 90 14.17 -1.12 -6.21
CA LYS A 90 14.89 -1.73 -7.35
C LYS A 90 14.70 -0.97 -8.65
N ASN A 91 13.48 -0.50 -8.92
CA ASN A 91 13.14 0.13 -10.20
C ASN A 91 13.24 1.66 -10.14
N GLU A 92 13.01 2.25 -8.97
CA GLU A 92 12.98 3.71 -8.81
C GLU A 92 14.16 4.29 -8.01
N GLY A 93 14.95 3.44 -7.33
CA GLY A 93 16.06 3.90 -6.49
C GLY A 93 15.62 4.63 -5.23
N ILE A 94 14.37 4.44 -4.79
CA ILE A 94 13.77 5.12 -3.64
C ILE A 94 13.63 4.12 -2.49
N THR A 95 14.25 4.42 -1.35
CA THR A 95 14.09 3.60 -0.15
C THR A 95 12.86 4.05 0.63
N ILE A 96 11.93 3.11 0.85
CA ILE A 96 10.86 3.26 1.84
C ILE A 96 11.44 2.85 3.20
N ASP A 97 11.24 3.64 4.26
CA ASP A 97 11.77 3.30 5.59
C ASP A 97 10.73 2.62 6.48
N ALA A 98 9.47 3.02 6.31
CA ALA A 98 8.36 2.51 7.09
C ALA A 98 7.07 2.46 6.27
N ILE A 99 6.16 1.58 6.69
CA ILE A 99 4.79 1.55 6.20
C ILE A 99 3.80 1.48 7.35
N THR A 100 2.57 1.95 7.13
CA THR A 100 1.38 1.42 7.83
C THR A 100 0.58 0.58 6.84
N ILE A 101 -0.24 -0.36 7.32
CA ILE A 101 -1.01 -1.24 6.43
C ILE A 101 -2.35 -0.65 6.00
N GLN A 102 -2.78 0.44 6.62
CA GLN A 102 -3.98 1.18 6.24
C GLN A 102 -3.90 2.60 6.83
N ASN A 103 -4.29 3.59 6.03
CA ASN A 103 -4.53 4.94 6.52
C ASN A 103 -5.88 5.02 7.23
N GLU A 104 -5.91 5.68 8.39
CA GLU A 104 -7.14 5.94 9.15
C GLU A 104 -8.12 4.75 9.14
N PRO A 105 -7.72 3.58 9.69
CA PRO A 105 -8.44 2.33 9.50
C PRO A 105 -9.85 2.29 10.13
N GLN A 106 -10.25 3.34 10.84
CA GLN A 106 -11.59 3.51 11.43
C GLN A 106 -12.46 4.50 10.63
N THR A 107 -11.97 5.00 9.50
CA THR A 107 -12.67 5.96 8.64
C THR A 107 -13.32 5.24 7.46
N GLN A 108 -14.60 5.56 7.20
CA GLN A 108 -15.28 5.19 5.96
C GLN A 108 -15.81 6.44 5.24
N SER A 109 -15.57 6.51 3.93
CA SER A 109 -16.06 7.57 3.06
C SER A 109 -16.57 6.98 1.75
N LEU A 110 -17.66 7.54 1.23
CA LEU A 110 -18.14 7.23 -0.13
C LEU A 110 -17.47 8.11 -1.19
N TYR A 111 -16.79 9.18 -0.80
CA TYR A 111 -16.30 10.23 -1.69
C TYR A 111 -14.83 10.07 -2.07
N TYR A 112 -14.02 9.52 -1.17
CA TYR A 112 -12.58 9.33 -1.38
C TYR A 112 -12.12 7.95 -0.91
N PRO A 113 -10.96 7.48 -1.40
CA PRO A 113 -10.45 6.15 -1.07
C PRO A 113 -10.32 5.98 0.45
N THR A 114 -10.95 4.94 0.97
CA THR A 114 -10.92 4.53 2.38
C THR A 114 -11.07 3.02 2.44
N MET A 115 -10.65 2.41 3.55
CA MET A 115 -10.93 1.02 3.86
C MET A 115 -10.91 0.84 5.37
N GLU A 116 -11.97 0.27 5.92
CA GLU A 116 -12.02 -0.06 7.33
C GLU A 116 -11.21 -1.33 7.59
N MET A 117 -10.42 -1.30 8.66
CA MET A 117 -9.63 -2.44 9.11
C MET A 117 -9.56 -2.48 10.63
N SER A 118 -10.18 -3.50 11.24
CA SER A 118 -10.20 -3.62 12.71
C SER A 118 -8.79 -3.84 13.27
N SER A 119 -8.55 -3.48 14.53
CA SER A 119 -7.25 -3.75 15.18
C SER A 119 -6.90 -5.24 15.22
N SER A 120 -7.90 -6.12 15.33
CA SER A 120 -7.69 -7.58 15.30
C SER A 120 -7.30 -8.07 13.91
N GLU A 121 -7.90 -7.50 12.87
CA GLU A 121 -7.56 -7.80 11.48
C GLU A 121 -6.14 -7.31 11.16
N GLN A 122 -5.81 -6.08 11.56
CA GLN A 122 -4.45 -5.52 11.43
C GLN A 122 -3.41 -6.42 12.11
N ASN A 123 -3.65 -6.82 13.36
CA ASN A 123 -2.76 -7.72 14.09
C ASN A 123 -2.55 -9.06 13.36
N THR A 124 -3.62 -9.63 12.80
CA THR A 124 -3.56 -10.91 12.07
C THR A 124 -2.73 -10.77 10.79
N ILE A 125 -3.00 -9.75 9.97
CA ILE A 125 -2.26 -9.49 8.73
C ILE A 125 -0.78 -9.25 9.03
N ILE A 126 -0.47 -8.41 10.03
CA ILE A 126 0.92 -8.09 10.39
C ILE A 126 1.65 -9.32 10.91
N ARG A 127 1.06 -10.08 11.84
CA ARG A 127 1.73 -11.21 12.50
C ARG A 127 1.93 -12.39 11.54
N ASP A 128 0.89 -12.77 10.82
CA ASP A 128 0.80 -14.08 10.17
C ASP A 128 1.13 -14.03 8.67
N TYR A 129 0.91 -12.88 8.02
CA TYR A 129 1.05 -12.73 6.57
C TYR A 129 2.22 -11.81 6.21
N LEU A 130 2.09 -10.51 6.51
CA LEU A 130 3.08 -9.50 6.15
C LEU A 130 4.42 -9.72 6.88
N GLY A 131 4.38 -9.92 8.19
CA GLY A 131 5.58 -10.19 8.98
C GLY A 131 6.27 -11.49 8.58
N ARG A 132 5.52 -12.50 8.11
CA ARG A 132 6.09 -13.73 7.54
C ARG A 132 6.82 -13.44 6.23
N LYS A 133 6.16 -12.79 5.26
CA LYS A 133 6.79 -12.43 3.98
C LYS A 133 8.03 -11.54 4.17
N PHE A 134 7.99 -10.59 5.10
CA PHE A 134 9.15 -9.74 5.40
C PHE A 134 10.35 -10.56 5.90
N ARG A 135 10.13 -11.57 6.74
CA ARG A 135 11.20 -12.48 7.17
C ARG A 135 11.71 -13.33 6.02
N ASP A 136 10.80 -13.89 5.21
CA ASP A 136 11.15 -14.77 4.10
C ASP A 136 11.96 -14.03 3.02
N GLU A 137 11.67 -12.75 2.81
CA GLU A 137 12.35 -11.89 1.82
C GLU A 137 13.48 -11.02 2.39
N ASN A 138 13.80 -11.14 3.68
CA ASN A 138 14.78 -10.29 4.38
C ASN A 138 14.48 -8.78 4.28
N ILE A 139 13.21 -8.39 4.31
CA ILE A 139 12.78 -6.99 4.34
C ILE A 139 12.80 -6.50 5.79
N SER A 140 13.61 -5.47 6.06
CA SER A 140 13.79 -4.88 7.39
C SER A 140 12.99 -3.59 7.62
N ASN A 141 12.10 -3.24 6.69
CA ASN A 141 11.26 -2.05 6.77
C ASN A 141 10.40 -2.06 8.04
N LYS A 142 10.21 -0.89 8.65
CA LYS A 142 9.37 -0.77 9.84
C LYS A 142 7.89 -0.84 9.47
N ILE A 143 7.10 -1.52 10.29
CA ILE A 143 5.64 -1.47 10.25
C ILE A 143 5.20 -0.61 11.44
N LEU A 144 4.49 0.48 11.18
CA LEU A 144 3.90 1.33 12.20
C LEU A 144 2.41 1.00 12.33
N ILE A 145 1.90 1.05 13.56
CA ILE A 145 0.52 0.72 13.96
C ILE A 145 -0.07 1.95 14.65
#